data_AF-A0A963PG64-F1
#
_entry.id   AF-A0A963PG64-F1
#
_cell.length_a   1.000
_cell.length_b   1.000
_cell.length_c   1.000
_cell.angle_alpha   90.00
_cell.angle_beta   90.00
_cell.angle_gamma   90.00
#
_symmetry.space_group_name_H-M   'P 1'
#
loop_
_entity.id
_entity.type
_entity.pdbx_description
1 polymer ?
#
loop_
_entity_poly.entity_id
_entity_poly.type
_entity_poly.pdbx_seq_one_letter_code
_entity_poly.pdbx_strand_id
1 'polypeptide(L)'
;MPTQRLDSKVAYDIAKAMMDGFNRHYRLFRAESARAKHRFESRDWPAQQRAQRERIEFYDLRVNECVKRLHKEFEADQQPMDVWEQVKLLYIGLLVNHHQPELAETFFNSVTTKILQRAYFQNDFIFVRPAVSTEYIENDEPRALPTYRSYYPTRESMADELRHLVEDFDLRVPYDDLGRDVALVLQAMKRHFDHHKLRANFQFQALSGLFYR
;
A
#
# COMPACT_ATOMS: atom_id res chain seq x y z
N MET A 1 0.21 31.57 -16.90
CA MET A 1 0.98 30.66 -17.77
C MET A 1 0.08 30.29 -18.94
N PRO A 2 0.54 30.36 -20.20
CA PRO A 2 -0.28 29.94 -21.34
C PRO A 2 -0.66 28.47 -21.15
N THR A 3 -1.92 28.11 -21.37
CA THR A 3 -2.39 26.73 -21.33
C THR A 3 -1.75 25.99 -22.50
N GLN A 4 -0.60 25.38 -22.27
CA GLN A 4 0.09 24.57 -23.26
C GLN A 4 -0.84 23.39 -23.61
N ARG A 5 -1.08 23.17 -24.90
CA ARG A 5 -1.95 22.10 -25.38
C ARG A 5 -1.33 20.76 -24.96
N LEU A 6 -2.11 19.91 -24.30
CA LEU A 6 -1.75 18.52 -24.01
C LEU A 6 -2.06 17.67 -25.25
N ASP A 7 -1.16 17.67 -26.23
CA ASP A 7 -1.34 16.96 -27.51
C ASP A 7 -0.20 15.98 -27.84
N SER A 8 0.83 15.90 -26.99
CA SER A 8 1.92 14.95 -27.18
C SER A 8 1.49 13.52 -26.91
N LYS A 9 1.30 12.76 -28.00
CA LYS A 9 1.04 11.31 -27.93
C LYS A 9 2.17 10.57 -27.21
N VAL A 10 3.43 10.95 -27.45
CA VAL A 10 4.58 10.32 -26.77
C VAL A 10 4.56 10.60 -25.27
N ALA A 11 4.15 11.81 -24.84
CA ALA A 11 4.02 12.13 -23.42
C ALA A 11 2.96 11.26 -22.73
N TYR A 12 1.82 11.05 -23.39
CA TYR A 12 0.76 10.18 -22.88
C TYR A 12 1.23 8.73 -22.77
N ASP A 13 1.89 8.22 -23.81
CA ASP A 13 2.38 6.84 -23.86
C ASP A 13 3.46 6.59 -22.78
N ILE A 14 4.34 7.56 -22.52
CA ILE A 14 5.31 7.52 -21.40
C ILE A 14 4.59 7.53 -20.05
N ALA A 15 3.66 8.45 -19.82
CA ALA A 15 2.93 8.55 -18.55
C ALA A 15 2.18 7.24 -18.23
N LYS A 16 1.54 6.65 -19.24
CA LYS A 16 0.87 5.34 -19.12
C LYS A 16 1.86 4.22 -18.82
N ALA A 17 3.00 4.18 -19.50
CA ALA A 17 4.03 3.17 -19.25
C ALA A 17 4.62 3.26 -17.82
N MET A 18 4.76 4.48 -17.27
CA MET A 18 5.15 4.69 -15.87
C MET A 18 4.09 4.17 -14.90
N MET A 19 2.82 4.48 -15.16
CA MET A 19 1.69 4.02 -14.35
C MET A 19 1.59 2.49 -14.36
N ASP A 20 1.76 1.85 -15.52
CA ASP A 20 1.81 0.40 -15.65
C ASP A 20 2.96 -0.22 -14.85
N GLY A 21 4.14 0.44 -14.87
CA GLY A 21 5.32 0.05 -14.09
C GLY A 21 5.04 0.07 -12.58
N PHE A 22 4.44 1.16 -12.09
CA PHE A 22 4.01 1.29 -10.71
C PHE A 22 2.96 0.24 -10.33
N ASN A 23 1.92 0.07 -11.13
CA ASN A 23 0.86 -0.90 -10.88
C ASN A 23 1.38 -2.33 -10.83
N ARG A 24 2.35 -2.66 -11.68
CA ARG A 24 3.04 -3.95 -11.63
C ARG A 24 3.83 -4.10 -10.33
N HIS A 25 4.57 -3.08 -9.91
CA HIS A 25 5.29 -3.09 -8.64
C HIS A 25 4.34 -3.33 -7.47
N TYR A 26 3.29 -2.52 -7.36
CA TYR A 26 2.35 -2.58 -6.24
C TYR A 26 1.64 -3.94 -6.16
N ARG A 27 1.24 -4.50 -7.31
CA ARG A 27 0.64 -5.85 -7.38
C ARG A 27 1.58 -6.93 -6.86
N LEU A 28 2.84 -6.93 -7.26
CA LEU A 28 3.84 -7.92 -6.80
C LEU A 28 4.11 -7.77 -5.31
N PHE A 29 4.26 -6.53 -4.82
CA PHE A 29 4.43 -6.24 -3.40
C PHE A 29 3.26 -6.73 -2.55
N ARG A 30 2.01 -6.52 -3.02
CA ARG A 30 0.79 -7.01 -2.37
C ARG A 30 0.70 -8.52 -2.37
N ALA A 31 1.03 -9.16 -3.50
CA ALA A 31 1.04 -10.62 -3.60
C ALA A 31 2.06 -11.24 -2.64
N GLU A 32 3.25 -10.66 -2.52
CA GLU A 32 4.28 -11.16 -1.62
C GLU A 32 3.92 -10.97 -0.15
N SER A 33 3.26 -9.86 0.19
CA SER A 33 2.74 -9.60 1.54
C SER A 33 1.61 -10.57 1.90
N ALA A 34 0.72 -10.90 0.96
CA ALA A 34 -0.39 -11.84 1.19
C ALA A 34 0.11 -13.27 1.53
N ARG A 35 1.28 -13.66 1.02
CA ARG A 35 1.89 -14.97 1.29
C ARG A 35 2.50 -15.09 2.68
N ALA A 36 2.65 -13.99 3.43
CA ALA A 36 3.24 -14.02 4.76
C ALA A 36 2.43 -14.90 5.74
N LYS A 37 1.10 -14.88 5.65
CA LYS A 37 0.21 -15.77 6.42
C LYS A 37 0.53 -17.24 6.18
N HIS A 38 0.63 -17.64 4.91
CA HIS A 38 0.94 -19.02 4.56
C HIS A 38 2.32 -19.47 5.06
N ARG A 39 3.35 -18.61 4.94
CA ARG A 39 4.69 -18.92 5.48
C ARG A 39 4.68 -19.05 7.00
N PHE A 40 3.91 -18.22 7.68
CA PHE A 40 3.73 -18.33 9.12
C PHE A 40 3.05 -19.65 9.51
N GLU A 41 1.95 -20.00 8.86
CA GLU A 41 1.18 -21.23 9.13
C GLU A 41 1.99 -22.51 8.83
N SER A 42 2.83 -22.47 7.79
CA SER A 42 3.73 -23.58 7.42
C SER A 42 5.05 -23.60 8.19
N ARG A 43 5.30 -22.61 9.05
CA ARG A 43 6.54 -22.44 9.83
C ARG A 43 7.80 -22.31 8.95
N ASP A 44 7.66 -21.77 7.74
CA ASP A 44 8.77 -21.54 6.81
C ASP A 44 9.50 -20.22 7.11
N TRP A 45 10.23 -20.21 8.22
CA TRP A 45 11.01 -19.06 8.67
C TRP A 45 12.10 -18.65 7.68
N PRO A 46 12.86 -19.58 7.05
CA PRO A 46 13.84 -19.22 6.05
C PRO A 46 13.22 -18.50 4.85
N ALA A 47 12.06 -18.95 4.35
CA ALA A 47 11.38 -18.25 3.26
C ALA A 47 10.84 -16.89 3.69
N GLN A 48 10.34 -16.74 4.92
CA GLN A 48 9.87 -15.46 5.42
C GLN A 48 11.01 -14.43 5.47
N GLN A 49 12.20 -14.83 5.95
CA GLN A 49 13.38 -13.96 5.96
C GLN A 49 13.85 -13.60 4.55
N ARG A 50 13.86 -14.56 3.61
CA ARG A 50 14.19 -14.28 2.20
C ARG A 50 13.21 -13.29 1.57
N ALA A 51 11.91 -13.53 1.73
CA ALA A 51 10.85 -12.67 1.21
C ALA A 51 10.96 -11.22 1.72
N GLN A 52 11.27 -11.02 3.01
CA GLN A 52 11.46 -9.67 3.55
C GLN A 52 12.66 -8.95 2.93
N ARG A 53 13.78 -9.66 2.67
CA ARG A 53 14.95 -9.07 2.00
C ARG A 53 14.63 -8.73 0.54
N GLU A 54 14.09 -9.69 -0.21
CA GLU A 54 13.75 -9.52 -1.62
C GLU A 54 12.73 -8.40 -1.84
N ARG A 55 11.77 -8.22 -0.92
CA ARG A 55 10.77 -7.15 -0.98
C ARG A 55 11.38 -5.75 -0.97
N ILE A 56 12.52 -5.54 -0.31
CA ILE A 56 13.24 -4.24 -0.33
C ILE A 56 13.84 -4.01 -1.72
N GLU A 57 14.46 -5.03 -2.31
CA GLU A 57 15.10 -4.96 -3.63
C GLU A 57 14.08 -4.81 -4.77
N PHE A 58 12.82 -5.22 -4.56
CA PHE A 58 11.78 -5.16 -5.58
C PHE A 58 11.51 -3.75 -6.08
N TYR A 59 11.57 -2.73 -5.22
CA TYR A 59 11.26 -1.36 -5.66
C TYR A 59 12.26 -0.88 -6.72
N ASP A 60 13.55 -0.93 -6.40
CA ASP A 60 14.62 -0.49 -7.31
C ASP A 60 14.62 -1.30 -8.60
N LEU A 61 14.38 -2.62 -8.51
CA LEU A 61 14.27 -3.48 -9.68
C LEU A 61 13.11 -3.03 -10.59
N ARG A 62 11.93 -2.75 -10.03
CA ARG A 62 10.76 -2.30 -10.82
C ARG A 62 10.98 -0.91 -11.43
N VAL A 63 11.59 0.00 -10.69
CA VAL A 63 11.98 1.32 -11.21
C VAL A 63 12.94 1.16 -12.39
N ASN A 64 14.00 0.37 -12.24
CA ASN A 64 15.00 0.16 -13.30
C ASN A 64 14.41 -0.55 -14.52
N GLU A 65 13.46 -1.49 -14.34
CA GLU A 65 12.72 -2.08 -15.46
C GLU A 65 11.90 -1.03 -16.21
N CYS A 66 11.21 -0.15 -15.49
CA CYS A 66 10.45 0.95 -16.09
C CYS A 66 11.38 1.89 -16.87
N VAL A 67 12.50 2.29 -16.28
CA VAL A 67 13.53 3.11 -16.95
C VAL A 67 13.99 2.45 -18.25
N LYS A 68 14.41 1.16 -18.20
CA LYS A 68 14.85 0.43 -19.40
C LYS A 68 13.76 0.38 -20.48
N ARG A 69 12.51 0.16 -20.08
CA ARG A 69 11.36 0.19 -21.01
C ARG A 69 11.23 1.56 -21.68
N LEU A 70 11.27 2.63 -20.90
CA LEU A 70 11.10 3.99 -21.41
C LEU A 70 12.23 4.40 -22.37
N HIS A 71 13.49 4.07 -22.05
CA HIS A 71 14.61 4.29 -22.97
C HIS A 71 14.42 3.53 -24.29
N LYS A 72 13.98 2.27 -24.22
CA LYS A 72 13.84 1.41 -25.41
C LYS A 72 12.66 1.81 -26.29
N GLU A 73 11.50 2.11 -25.70
CA GLU A 73 10.25 2.34 -26.43
C GLU A 73 10.08 3.80 -26.89
N PHE A 74 10.69 4.76 -26.17
CA PHE A 74 10.42 6.18 -26.37
C PHE A 74 11.69 7.04 -26.43
N GLU A 75 12.90 6.45 -26.38
CA GLU A 75 14.16 7.21 -26.34
C GLU A 75 14.11 8.29 -25.24
N ALA A 76 13.61 7.90 -24.05
CA ALA A 76 13.14 8.83 -23.03
C ALA A 76 14.19 9.86 -22.57
N ASP A 77 15.48 9.51 -22.64
CA ASP A 77 16.62 10.39 -22.36
C ASP A 77 16.89 11.45 -23.44
N GLN A 78 16.34 11.27 -24.63
CA GLN A 78 16.44 12.19 -25.77
C GLN A 78 15.18 13.05 -25.94
N GLN A 79 14.11 12.76 -25.20
CA GLN A 79 12.87 13.53 -25.27
C GLN A 79 13.08 14.95 -24.71
N PRO A 80 12.52 15.97 -25.38
CA PRO A 80 12.67 17.36 -24.94
C PRO A 80 11.91 17.63 -23.63
N MET A 81 12.30 18.69 -22.92
CA MET A 81 11.75 18.97 -21.59
C MET A 81 10.25 19.31 -21.62
N ASP A 82 9.76 19.95 -22.68
CA ASP A 82 8.34 20.23 -22.87
C ASP A 82 7.47 18.96 -22.99
N VAL A 83 8.04 17.85 -23.50
CA VAL A 83 7.41 16.53 -23.44
C VAL A 83 7.33 16.05 -22.00
N TRP A 84 8.37 16.20 -21.20
CA TRP A 84 8.38 15.79 -19.78
C TRP A 84 7.42 16.62 -18.91
N GLU A 85 7.23 17.90 -19.20
CA GLU A 85 6.18 18.71 -18.57
C GLU A 85 4.78 18.11 -18.84
N GLN A 86 4.51 17.76 -20.10
CA GLN A 86 3.27 17.10 -20.49
C GLN A 86 3.13 15.71 -19.85
N VAL A 87 4.21 14.92 -19.76
CA VAL A 87 4.20 13.61 -19.09
C VAL A 87 3.69 13.74 -17.66
N LYS A 88 4.20 14.72 -16.89
CA LYS A 88 3.76 14.95 -15.51
C LYS A 88 2.28 15.33 -15.44
N LEU A 89 1.82 16.25 -16.28
CA LEU A 89 0.41 16.67 -16.30
C LEU A 89 -0.54 15.52 -16.68
N LEU A 90 -0.15 14.69 -17.66
CA LEU A 90 -0.93 13.52 -18.06
C LEU A 90 -0.90 12.45 -16.98
N TYR A 91 0.23 12.26 -16.28
CA TYR A 91 0.34 11.36 -15.14
C TYR A 91 -0.58 11.78 -14.01
N ILE A 92 -0.66 13.07 -13.69
CA ILE A 92 -1.63 13.62 -12.71
C ILE A 92 -3.07 13.26 -13.11
N GLY A 93 -3.41 13.39 -14.39
CA GLY A 93 -4.71 12.96 -14.91
C GLY A 93 -5.02 11.48 -14.67
N LEU A 94 -3.99 10.61 -14.74
CA LEU A 94 -4.13 9.18 -14.45
C LEU A 94 -4.28 8.88 -12.95
N LEU A 95 -3.93 9.82 -12.05
CA LEU A 95 -4.02 9.63 -10.59
C LEU A 95 -5.42 9.88 -10.03
N VAL A 96 -6.32 10.56 -10.76
CA VAL A 96 -7.62 11.04 -10.27
C VAL A 96 -8.48 9.94 -9.65
N ASN A 97 -8.38 8.69 -10.13
CA ASN A 97 -9.08 7.52 -9.59
C ASN A 97 -8.13 6.42 -9.12
N HIS A 98 -6.87 6.76 -8.86
CA HIS A 98 -5.88 5.79 -8.44
C HIS A 98 -5.93 5.63 -6.92
N HIS A 99 -6.05 4.40 -6.42
CA HIS A 99 -6.17 4.13 -4.97
C HIS A 99 -4.85 4.31 -4.18
N GLN A 100 -3.73 4.53 -4.86
CA GLN A 100 -2.40 4.74 -4.26
C GLN A 100 -1.64 5.90 -4.93
N PRO A 101 -2.16 7.14 -4.89
CA PRO A 101 -1.59 8.23 -5.68
C PRO A 101 -0.21 8.66 -5.16
N GLU A 102 -0.02 8.76 -3.85
CA GLU A 102 1.26 9.16 -3.24
C GLU A 102 2.42 8.20 -3.58
N LEU A 103 2.14 6.90 -3.60
CA LEU A 103 3.13 5.88 -3.97
C LEU A 103 3.45 5.94 -5.47
N ALA A 104 2.43 6.20 -6.30
CA ALA A 104 2.60 6.39 -7.73
C ALA A 104 3.43 7.64 -8.05
N GLU A 105 3.24 8.74 -7.32
CA GLU A 105 4.06 9.96 -7.41
C GLU A 105 5.53 9.70 -7.02
N THR A 106 5.75 8.92 -5.96
CA THR A 106 7.10 8.53 -5.54
C THR A 106 7.79 7.65 -6.59
N PHE A 107 7.05 6.72 -7.19
CA PHE A 107 7.55 5.92 -8.32
C PHE A 107 7.89 6.79 -9.53
N PHE A 108 7.04 7.76 -9.85
CA PHE A 108 7.30 8.73 -10.91
C PHE A 108 8.62 9.48 -10.66
N ASN A 109 8.78 10.06 -9.47
CA ASN A 109 10.02 10.78 -9.11
C ASN A 109 11.26 9.89 -9.25
N SER A 110 11.18 8.64 -8.81
CA SER A 110 12.30 7.69 -8.90
C SER A 110 12.68 7.34 -10.35
N VAL A 111 11.71 7.21 -11.24
CA VAL A 111 11.96 6.94 -12.67
C VAL A 111 12.51 8.19 -13.36
N THR A 112 11.86 9.34 -13.18
CA THR A 112 12.23 10.61 -13.82
C THR A 112 13.64 11.06 -13.42
N THR A 113 13.99 10.97 -12.13
CA THR A 113 15.33 11.33 -11.65
C THR A 113 16.44 10.43 -12.19
N LYS A 114 16.14 9.18 -12.53
CA LYS A 114 17.10 8.27 -13.18
C LYS A 114 17.30 8.57 -14.67
N ILE A 115 16.24 8.98 -15.37
CA ILE A 115 16.30 9.27 -16.82
C ILE A 115 16.91 10.65 -17.08
N LEU A 116 16.42 11.69 -16.39
CA LEU A 116 16.82 13.07 -16.65
C LEU A 116 18.17 13.46 -16.00
N GLN A 117 18.73 12.59 -15.17
CA GLN A 117 19.93 12.81 -14.34
C GLN A 117 19.86 14.08 -13.47
N ARG A 118 20.84 14.29 -12.58
CA ARG A 118 20.84 15.35 -11.53
C ARG A 118 20.75 16.80 -12.04
N ALA A 119 20.70 17.03 -13.35
CA ALA A 119 20.64 18.36 -13.96
C ALA A 119 19.31 19.09 -13.70
N TYR A 120 18.25 18.40 -13.27
CA TYR A 120 16.92 19.00 -13.15
C TYR A 120 16.26 18.73 -11.79
N PHE A 121 16.78 19.41 -10.75
CA PHE A 121 16.03 19.72 -9.52
C PHE A 121 15.18 21.01 -9.70
N GLN A 122 14.52 21.16 -10.85
CA GLN A 122 13.47 22.16 -11.02
C GLN A 122 12.16 21.51 -10.57
N ASN A 123 11.47 22.12 -9.60
CA ASN A 123 10.23 21.60 -8.97
C ASN A 123 9.12 21.29 -9.99
N ASP A 124 9.24 21.81 -11.20
CA ASP A 124 8.27 21.64 -12.29
C ASP A 124 8.18 20.18 -12.78
N PHE A 125 9.23 19.37 -12.60
CA PHE A 125 9.31 17.99 -13.15
C PHE A 125 9.12 16.87 -12.14
N ILE A 126 9.08 17.17 -10.85
CA ILE A 126 8.90 16.18 -9.78
C ILE A 126 7.71 16.54 -8.88
N PHE A 127 7.16 15.56 -8.19
CA PHE A 127 6.14 15.77 -7.16
C PHE A 127 6.81 16.17 -5.85
N VAL A 128 6.84 17.49 -5.56
CA VAL A 128 7.31 18.05 -4.27
C VAL A 128 6.16 18.17 -3.27
N ARG A 129 4.93 18.35 -3.78
CA ARG A 129 3.69 18.33 -3.01
C ARG A 129 2.74 17.30 -3.66
N PRO A 130 1.92 16.60 -2.87
CA PRO A 130 0.91 15.70 -3.41
C PRO A 130 0.01 16.43 -4.40
N ALA A 131 -0.22 15.83 -5.57
CA ALA A 131 -1.09 16.41 -6.60
C ALA A 131 -2.56 16.03 -6.40
N VAL A 132 -2.84 14.96 -5.65
CA VAL A 132 -4.19 14.45 -5.37
C VAL A 132 -4.41 14.36 -3.86
N SER A 133 -5.60 14.77 -3.40
CA SER A 133 -6.00 14.59 -2.01
C SER A 133 -6.31 13.12 -1.72
N THR A 134 -5.75 12.58 -0.64
CA THR A 134 -6.03 11.21 -0.16
C THR A 134 -7.17 11.15 0.86
N GLU A 135 -7.84 12.27 1.12
CA GLU A 135 -8.86 12.40 2.18
C GLU A 135 -10.13 11.58 1.90
N TYR A 136 -10.47 11.34 0.63
CA TYR A 136 -11.68 10.62 0.21
C TYR A 136 -11.36 9.51 -0.80
N ILE A 137 -10.49 8.57 -0.42
CA ILE A 137 -10.26 7.34 -1.19
C ILE A 137 -11.15 6.23 -0.60
N GLU A 138 -12.28 5.97 -1.26
CA GLU A 138 -13.15 4.85 -0.94
C GLU A 138 -12.76 3.63 -1.79
N ASN A 139 -12.70 2.46 -1.16
CA ASN A 139 -12.48 1.20 -1.88
C ASN A 139 -13.82 0.51 -2.07
N ASP A 140 -14.44 0.77 -3.22
CA ASP A 140 -15.76 0.22 -3.60
C ASP A 140 -15.68 -1.22 -4.14
N GLU A 141 -14.52 -1.88 -4.07
CA GLU A 141 -14.40 -3.27 -4.52
C GLU A 141 -15.34 -4.18 -3.70
N PRO A 142 -16.20 -4.99 -4.33
CA PRO A 142 -17.23 -5.79 -3.65
C PRO A 142 -16.71 -6.81 -2.61
N ARG A 143 -15.39 -7.00 -2.53
CA ARG A 143 -14.71 -7.92 -1.60
C ARG A 143 -13.61 -7.23 -0.79
N ALA A 144 -13.57 -5.90 -0.76
CA ALA A 144 -12.64 -5.18 0.09
C ALA A 144 -12.95 -5.51 1.56
N LEU A 145 -11.98 -6.09 2.25
CA LEU A 145 -12.07 -6.20 3.70
C LEU A 145 -11.94 -4.80 4.30
N PRO A 146 -12.73 -4.46 5.33
CA PRO A 146 -12.58 -3.18 6.00
C PRO A 146 -11.18 -3.10 6.62
N THR A 147 -10.61 -1.90 6.76
CA THR A 147 -9.28 -1.72 7.36
C THR A 147 -9.21 -2.27 8.78
N TYR A 148 -10.31 -2.15 9.52
CA TYR A 148 -10.49 -2.69 10.87
C TYR A 148 -11.84 -3.37 11.01
N ARG A 149 -11.95 -4.28 11.97
CA ARG A 149 -13.21 -4.87 12.43
C ARG A 149 -13.52 -4.32 13.82
N SER A 150 -14.80 -4.06 14.06
CA SER A 150 -15.31 -3.64 15.36
C SER A 150 -16.12 -4.77 15.98
N TYR A 151 -15.86 -5.04 17.24
CA TYR A 151 -16.54 -6.03 18.08
C TYR A 151 -17.20 -5.30 19.25
N TYR A 152 -18.42 -5.67 19.62
CA TYR A 152 -19.26 -4.93 20.57
C TYR A 152 -19.55 -5.77 21.81
N PRO A 153 -18.60 -5.88 22.75
CA PRO A 153 -18.77 -6.71 23.94
C PRO A 153 -19.70 -6.08 24.96
N THR A 154 -20.47 -6.95 25.65
CA THR A 154 -21.08 -6.61 26.94
C THR A 154 -20.10 -6.92 28.07
N ARG A 155 -20.50 -6.65 29.31
CA ARG A 155 -19.69 -6.97 30.48
C ARG A 155 -19.50 -8.49 30.64
N GLU A 156 -20.50 -9.29 30.29
CA GLU A 156 -20.42 -10.75 30.32
C GLU A 156 -19.69 -11.33 29.10
N SER A 157 -19.83 -10.74 27.90
CA SER A 157 -19.34 -11.33 26.65
C SER A 157 -17.91 -10.93 26.24
N MET A 158 -17.19 -10.13 27.04
CA MET A 158 -15.85 -9.63 26.66
C MET A 158 -14.87 -10.73 26.26
N ALA A 159 -14.87 -11.86 26.97
CA ALA A 159 -13.96 -12.97 26.69
C ALA A 159 -14.35 -13.66 25.38
N ASP A 160 -15.64 -13.84 25.12
CA ASP A 160 -16.15 -14.45 23.90
C ASP A 160 -15.91 -13.56 22.68
N GLU A 161 -16.14 -12.26 22.78
CA GLU A 161 -15.83 -11.31 21.71
C GLU A 161 -14.33 -11.21 21.43
N LEU A 162 -13.49 -11.30 22.46
CA LEU A 162 -12.04 -11.33 22.28
C LEU A 162 -11.58 -12.65 21.63
N ARG A 163 -12.22 -13.78 21.95
CA ARG A 163 -12.00 -15.05 21.27
C ARG A 163 -12.42 -14.96 19.81
N HIS A 164 -13.63 -14.47 19.53
CA HIS A 164 -14.13 -14.26 18.17
C HIS A 164 -13.17 -13.38 17.37
N LEU A 165 -12.68 -12.28 17.95
CA LEU A 165 -11.68 -11.41 17.34
C LEU A 165 -10.41 -12.15 16.90
N VAL A 166 -9.92 -13.08 17.72
CA VAL A 166 -8.72 -13.87 17.42
C VAL A 166 -9.00 -14.92 16.34
N GLU A 167 -10.15 -15.60 16.42
CA GLU A 167 -10.59 -16.61 15.45
C GLU A 167 -10.85 -16.02 14.05
N ASP A 168 -11.28 -14.77 14.00
CA ASP A 168 -11.56 -14.00 12.79
C ASP A 168 -10.34 -13.79 11.86
N PHE A 169 -9.12 -13.98 12.39
CA PHE A 169 -7.89 -14.02 11.58
C PHE A 169 -7.73 -15.31 10.77
N ASP A 170 -8.54 -16.33 11.06
CA ASP A 170 -8.65 -17.61 10.34
C ASP A 170 -7.28 -18.30 10.15
N LEU A 171 -6.44 -18.29 11.19
CA LEU A 171 -5.15 -18.98 11.15
C LEU A 171 -5.37 -20.49 11.06
N ARG A 172 -4.77 -21.13 10.05
CA ARG A 172 -4.91 -22.58 9.78
C ARG A 172 -3.98 -23.45 10.62
N VAL A 173 -3.68 -23.00 11.84
CA VAL A 173 -2.86 -23.71 12.82
C VAL A 173 -3.58 -23.74 14.16
N PRO A 174 -3.50 -24.84 14.92
CA PRO A 174 -4.12 -24.91 16.23
C PRO A 174 -3.42 -23.98 17.21
N TYR A 175 -4.20 -23.36 18.09
CA TYR A 175 -3.70 -22.70 19.30
C TYR A 175 -3.32 -23.76 20.34
N ASP A 176 -2.30 -23.48 21.15
CA ASP A 176 -1.95 -24.31 22.30
C ASP A 176 -3.08 -24.33 23.34
N ASP A 177 -3.49 -23.15 23.80
CA ASP A 177 -4.66 -22.95 24.65
C ASP A 177 -5.26 -21.55 24.44
N LEU A 178 -6.16 -21.44 23.46
CA LEU A 178 -6.80 -20.16 23.12
C LEU A 178 -7.61 -19.59 24.30
N GLY A 179 -8.21 -20.43 25.13
CA GLY A 179 -9.01 -19.98 26.27
C GLY A 179 -8.17 -19.30 27.32
N ARG A 180 -7.03 -19.91 27.68
CA ARG A 180 -6.04 -19.34 28.59
C ARG A 180 -5.49 -18.02 28.06
N ASP A 181 -5.09 -17.98 26.79
CA ASP A 181 -4.44 -16.82 26.20
C ASP A 181 -5.42 -15.62 26.10
N VAL A 182 -6.68 -15.87 25.73
CA VAL A 182 -7.76 -14.86 25.75
C VAL A 182 -7.98 -14.32 27.16
N ALA A 183 -7.99 -15.20 28.19
CA ALA A 183 -8.17 -14.76 29.58
C ALA A 183 -7.02 -13.86 30.06
N LEU A 184 -5.78 -14.19 29.70
CA LEU A 184 -4.60 -13.38 30.01
C LEU A 184 -4.65 -12.00 29.35
N VAL A 185 -5.01 -11.95 28.06
CA VAL A 185 -5.16 -10.68 27.32
C VAL A 185 -6.28 -9.84 27.92
N LEU A 186 -7.45 -10.42 28.20
CA LEU A 186 -8.56 -9.68 28.81
C LEU A 186 -8.19 -9.15 30.20
N GLN A 187 -7.49 -9.93 31.02
CA GLN A 187 -7.01 -9.50 32.33
C GLN A 187 -6.05 -8.31 32.22
N ALA A 188 -5.16 -8.31 31.22
CA ALA A 188 -4.27 -7.18 30.96
C ALA A 188 -5.07 -5.96 30.47
N MET A 189 -5.96 -6.13 29.50
CA MET A 189 -6.78 -5.05 28.94
C MET A 189 -7.63 -4.34 30.00
N LYS A 190 -8.26 -5.09 30.92
CA LYS A 190 -9.12 -4.54 31.99
C LYS A 190 -8.41 -3.56 32.94
N ARG A 191 -7.07 -3.52 32.94
CA ARG A 191 -6.28 -2.54 33.72
C ARG A 191 -6.24 -1.16 33.08
N HIS A 192 -6.64 -1.04 31.82
CA HIS A 192 -6.49 0.18 31.02
C HIS A 192 -7.81 0.93 30.76
N PHE A 193 -8.96 0.39 31.18
CA PHE A 193 -10.25 1.05 31.00
C PHE A 193 -11.28 0.63 32.06
N ASP A 194 -12.30 1.46 32.27
CA ASP A 194 -13.43 1.10 33.13
C ASP A 194 -14.35 0.10 32.43
N HIS A 195 -14.38 -1.10 32.99
CA HIS A 195 -15.18 -2.23 32.52
C HIS A 195 -16.40 -2.52 33.43
N HIS A 196 -16.72 -1.61 34.36
CA HIS A 196 -17.92 -1.66 35.20
C HIS A 196 -19.07 -0.91 34.54
N LYS A 197 -18.79 0.26 33.95
CA LYS A 197 -19.77 1.06 33.22
C LYS A 197 -19.36 1.25 31.76
N LEU A 198 -19.75 0.28 30.93
CA LEU A 198 -19.54 0.37 29.48
C LEU A 198 -20.46 1.43 28.87
N ARG A 199 -19.91 2.26 27.97
CA ARG A 199 -20.71 3.18 27.16
C ARG A 199 -21.42 2.41 26.05
N ALA A 200 -22.51 2.97 25.51
CA ALA A 200 -23.27 2.34 24.44
C ALA A 200 -22.45 2.05 23.16
N ASN A 201 -21.39 2.83 22.93
CA ASN A 201 -20.47 2.68 21.80
C ASN A 201 -19.15 1.99 22.19
N PHE A 202 -19.12 1.25 23.29
CA PHE A 202 -17.91 0.51 23.69
C PHE A 202 -17.64 -0.62 22.68
N GLN A 203 -16.40 -0.68 22.20
CA GLN A 203 -16.00 -1.63 21.16
C GLN A 203 -14.53 -2.03 21.31
N PHE A 204 -14.21 -3.25 20.90
CA PHE A 204 -12.84 -3.63 20.56
C PHE A 204 -12.64 -3.42 19.06
N GLN A 205 -11.55 -2.77 18.68
CA GLN A 205 -11.21 -2.59 17.27
C GLN A 205 -9.86 -3.22 17.00
N ALA A 206 -9.82 -4.06 15.96
CA ALA A 206 -8.60 -4.69 15.49
C ALA A 206 -8.47 -4.47 13.99
N LEU A 207 -7.23 -4.28 13.52
CA LEU A 207 -6.94 -4.25 12.09
C LEU A 207 -7.28 -5.61 11.47
N SER A 208 -7.87 -5.61 10.28
CA SER A 208 -8.27 -6.85 9.60
C SER A 208 -7.08 -7.71 9.14
N GLY A 209 -5.87 -7.14 9.09
CA GLY A 209 -4.64 -7.82 8.69
C GLY A 209 -3.65 -7.96 9.84
N LEU A 210 -3.07 -9.15 9.99
CA LEU A 210 -1.96 -9.40 10.91
C LEU A 210 -0.63 -8.84 10.37
N PHE A 211 0.23 -8.40 11.29
CA PHE A 211 1.57 -7.89 11.00
C PHE A 211 2.60 -9.00 11.23
N TYR A 212 3.01 -9.67 10.15
CA TYR A 212 4.05 -10.71 10.18
C TYR A 212 5.44 -10.09 10.18
N ARG A 213 6.34 -10.62 11.02
CA ARG A 213 7.69 -10.09 11.24
C ARG A 213 8.69 -11.24 11.19
#